data_AF-A0A960EJV7-F1
#
_entry.id   AF-A0A960EJV7-F1
#
_cell.length_a   1.000
_cell.length_b   1.000
_cell.length_c   1.000
_cell.angle_alpha   90.00
_cell.angle_beta   90.00
_cell.angle_gamma   90.00
#
_symmetry.space_group_name_H-M   'P 1'
#
loop_
_entity.id
_entity.type
_entity.pdbx_description
1 polymer ?
#
loop_
_entity_poly.entity_id
_entity_poly.type
_entity_poly.pdbx_seq_one_letter_code
_entity_poly.pdbx_strand_id
1 'polypeptide(L)'
;MSPKRSRRGWDRDHAISTTSWERPPEHLTADMDRNVVLEAGWGRLVFGQTFDSHEGLREVLRGEQGGRRDICLYLHDPHVLVASQPQEFFIDPSYTYRMWMHRYRPDPRPAGTVNVRQLQGDHDAEAMNRIYLRCGMVPADVDVIWDNQRTTRHVTYLIAEDT
;
A
#
# COMPACT_ATOMS: atom_id res chain seq x y z
N MET A 1 33.66 23.94 -13.33
CA MET A 1 32.21 23.73 -13.10
C MET A 1 31.98 22.23 -13.03
N SER A 2 32.06 21.64 -11.83
CA SER A 2 32.02 20.19 -11.66
C SER A 2 30.59 19.66 -11.83
N PRO A 3 30.39 18.50 -12.48
CA PRO A 3 29.06 17.95 -12.67
C PRO A 3 28.45 17.57 -11.31
N LYS A 4 27.23 18.04 -11.06
CA LYS A 4 26.45 17.63 -9.89
C LYS A 4 26.23 16.11 -9.99
N ARG A 5 26.86 15.37 -9.09
CA ARG A 5 26.57 13.97 -8.77
C ARG A 5 25.05 13.79 -8.74
N SER A 6 24.49 12.96 -9.62
CA SER A 6 23.08 12.61 -9.56
C SER A 6 22.81 11.96 -8.21
N ARG A 7 22.03 12.64 -7.36
CA ARG A 7 21.54 12.03 -6.13
C ARG A 7 20.51 10.99 -6.59
N ARG A 8 20.86 9.70 -6.53
CA ARG A 8 19.94 8.56 -6.65
C ARG A 8 18.96 8.52 -5.46
N GLY A 9 18.35 9.66 -5.14
CA GLY A 9 17.40 9.81 -4.06
C GLY A 9 16.06 10.14 -4.67
N TRP A 10 15.03 9.43 -4.24
CA TRP A 10 13.64 9.75 -4.54
C TRP A 10 13.37 11.15 -4.00
N ASP A 11 13.27 12.14 -4.89
CA ASP A 11 12.90 13.49 -4.49
C ASP A 11 11.43 13.51 -4.09
N ARG A 12 11.09 14.15 -2.97
CA ARG A 12 9.73 14.08 -2.40
C ARG A 12 8.70 14.71 -3.32
N ASP A 13 9.10 15.78 -3.99
CA ASP A 13 8.21 16.61 -4.79
C ASP A 13 7.98 16.03 -6.20
N HIS A 14 8.86 15.11 -6.63
CA HIS A 14 8.83 14.47 -7.95
C HIS A 14 8.70 12.94 -7.86
N ALA A 15 8.17 12.43 -6.76
CA ALA A 15 7.94 11.01 -6.65
C ALA A 15 6.78 10.59 -7.56
N ILE A 16 6.91 9.42 -8.18
CA ILE A 16 5.89 8.81 -9.06
C ILE A 16 4.49 8.82 -8.44
N SER A 17 4.41 8.70 -7.12
CA SER A 17 3.16 8.67 -6.36
C SER A 17 2.70 10.02 -5.78
N THR A 18 3.44 11.11 -5.98
CA THR A 18 3.05 12.47 -5.57
C THR A 18 2.61 13.34 -6.73
N THR A 19 3.00 13.00 -7.96
CA THR A 19 2.57 13.68 -9.19
C THR A 19 1.72 12.73 -10.03
N SER A 20 0.53 12.38 -9.52
CA SER A 20 -0.38 11.42 -10.17
C SER A 20 -0.96 11.88 -11.51
N TRP A 21 -0.66 13.09 -11.97
CA TRP A 21 -1.02 13.66 -13.27
C TRP A 21 0.20 13.82 -14.21
N GLU A 22 1.42 13.55 -13.73
CA GLU A 22 2.62 13.59 -14.56
C GLU A 22 3.04 12.19 -14.97
N ARG A 23 3.52 12.05 -16.22
CA ARG A 23 4.14 10.80 -16.63
C ARG A 23 5.47 10.65 -15.89
N PRO A 24 5.66 9.59 -15.10
CA PRO A 24 6.87 9.44 -14.33
C PRO A 24 8.08 9.22 -15.25
N PRO A 25 9.22 9.88 -14.98
CA PRO A 25 10.44 9.73 -15.79
C PRO A 25 10.87 8.27 -15.95
N GLU A 26 11.29 7.89 -17.16
CA GLU A 26 11.65 6.49 -17.47
C GLU A 26 12.70 5.91 -16.52
N HIS A 27 13.68 6.71 -16.10
CA HIS A 27 14.72 6.24 -15.17
C HIS A 27 14.21 5.93 -13.76
N LEU A 28 13.02 6.40 -13.38
CA LEU A 28 12.38 6.06 -12.10
C LEU A 28 11.50 4.81 -12.22
N THR A 29 11.00 4.50 -13.42
CA THR A 29 10.13 3.34 -13.68
C THR A 29 10.86 2.15 -14.29
N ALA A 30 12.06 2.34 -14.85
CA ALA A 30 12.82 1.31 -15.55
C ALA A 30 13.11 0.07 -14.69
N ASP A 31 13.40 0.29 -13.41
CA ASP A 31 13.72 -0.78 -12.45
C ASP A 31 12.49 -1.21 -11.61
N MET A 32 11.30 -0.70 -11.92
CA MET A 32 10.07 -1.06 -11.20
C MET A 32 9.44 -2.32 -11.78
N ASP A 33 9.01 -3.20 -10.88
CA ASP A 33 8.11 -4.30 -11.26
C ASP A 33 6.82 -3.72 -11.85
N ARG A 34 6.26 -4.44 -12.84
CA ARG A 34 5.01 -4.07 -13.50
C ARG A 34 3.82 -4.82 -12.92
N ASN A 35 2.64 -4.21 -12.99
CA ASN A 35 1.37 -4.80 -12.57
C ASN A 35 1.42 -5.36 -11.14
N VAL A 36 2.01 -4.61 -10.22
CA VAL A 36 2.25 -5.05 -8.84
C VAL A 36 0.94 -5.08 -8.07
N VAL A 37 0.60 -6.28 -7.62
CA VAL A 37 -0.55 -6.57 -6.76
C VAL A 37 -0.02 -7.29 -5.53
N LEU A 38 -0.36 -6.76 -4.36
CA LEU A 38 -0.01 -7.34 -3.08
C LEU A 38 -1.25 -7.93 -2.42
N GLU A 39 -1.20 -9.23 -2.12
CA GLU A 39 -2.23 -9.90 -1.32
C GLU A 39 -2.05 -9.54 0.15
N ALA A 40 -3.08 -8.92 0.76
CA ALA A 40 -3.03 -8.42 2.14
C ALA A 40 -3.78 -9.32 3.14
N GLY A 41 -4.44 -10.38 2.65
CA GLY A 41 -5.26 -11.32 3.40
C GLY A 41 -6.75 -10.99 3.33
N TRP A 42 -7.12 -9.73 3.59
CA TRP A 42 -8.50 -9.22 3.48
C TRP A 42 -8.90 -8.82 2.05
N GLY A 43 -7.96 -8.92 1.11
CA GLY A 43 -8.08 -8.47 -0.27
C GLY A 43 -6.73 -7.98 -0.78
N ARG A 44 -6.71 -7.10 -1.79
CA ARG A 44 -5.47 -6.78 -2.51
C ARG A 44 -5.16 -5.29 -2.52
N LEU A 45 -3.88 -4.96 -2.32
CA LEU A 45 -3.33 -3.65 -2.62
C LEU A 45 -2.81 -3.66 -4.05
N VAL A 46 -3.44 -2.89 -4.92
CA VAL A 46 -3.05 -2.75 -6.33
C VAL A 46 -2.29 -1.45 -6.51
N PHE A 47 -1.03 -1.52 -6.97
CA PHE A 47 -0.21 -0.33 -7.16
C PHE A 47 -0.40 0.23 -8.57
N GLY A 48 -1.37 1.14 -8.74
CA GLY A 48 -1.81 1.62 -10.04
C GLY A 48 -0.71 2.27 -10.89
N GLN A 49 0.29 2.89 -10.27
CA GLN A 49 1.45 3.47 -10.96
C GLN A 49 2.37 2.44 -11.63
N THR A 50 2.17 1.15 -11.36
CA THR A 50 2.93 0.04 -11.98
C THR A 50 2.25 -0.55 -13.22
N PHE A 51 1.05 -0.06 -13.56
CA PHE A 51 0.29 -0.52 -14.71
C PHE A 51 0.48 0.44 -15.89
N ASP A 52 0.68 -0.11 -17.08
CA ASP A 52 0.88 0.67 -18.31
C ASP A 52 -0.41 1.30 -18.85
N SER A 53 -1.58 0.81 -18.41
CA SER A 53 -2.88 1.30 -18.86
C SER A 53 -3.97 1.16 -17.81
N HIS A 54 -4.98 2.03 -17.89
CA HIS A 54 -6.21 1.92 -17.12
C HIS A 54 -7.00 0.64 -17.45
N GLU A 55 -6.95 0.14 -18.69
CA GLU A 55 -7.66 -1.08 -19.09
C GLU A 55 -7.14 -2.31 -18.34
N GLY A 56 -5.83 -2.51 -18.29
CA GLY A 56 -5.23 -3.62 -17.53
C GLY A 56 -5.53 -3.52 -16.03
N LEU A 57 -5.51 -2.31 -15.48
CA LEU A 57 -5.84 -2.08 -14.08
C LEU A 57 -7.31 -2.38 -13.77
N ARG A 58 -8.24 -2.00 -14.66
CA ARG A 58 -9.67 -2.30 -14.52
C ARG A 58 -9.93 -3.78 -14.45
N GLU A 59 -9.29 -4.55 -15.32
CA GLU A 59 -9.46 -6.00 -15.34
C GLU A 59 -9.00 -6.63 -14.02
N VAL A 60 -7.88 -6.17 -13.46
CA VAL A 60 -7.41 -6.61 -12.15
C VAL A 60 -8.42 -6.29 -11.06
N LEU A 61 -8.93 -5.04 -11.01
CA LEU A 61 -9.86 -4.60 -9.97
C LEU A 61 -11.25 -5.26 -10.08
N ARG A 62 -11.70 -5.59 -11.29
CA ARG A 62 -12.94 -6.38 -11.50
C ARG A 62 -12.86 -7.80 -10.97
N GLY A 63 -11.66 -8.31 -10.74
CA GLY A 63 -11.43 -9.58 -10.09
C GLY A 63 -11.71 -9.59 -8.58
N GLU A 64 -12.13 -8.46 -7.98
CA GLU A 64 -12.54 -8.42 -6.57
C GLU A 64 -13.65 -9.46 -6.30
N GLN A 65 -13.40 -10.36 -5.35
CA GLN A 65 -14.35 -11.39 -4.95
C GLN A 65 -15.18 -10.93 -3.75
N GLY A 66 -16.39 -11.49 -3.63
CA GLY A 66 -17.26 -11.21 -2.49
C GLY A 66 -16.56 -11.49 -1.15
N GLY A 67 -16.68 -10.56 -0.20
CA GLY A 67 -16.00 -10.67 1.10
C GLY A 67 -14.50 -10.37 1.06
N ARG A 68 -13.99 -9.79 -0.03
CA ARG A 68 -12.64 -9.22 -0.12
C ARG A 68 -12.74 -7.75 -0.51
N ARG A 69 -11.65 -7.00 -0.31
CA ARG A 69 -11.58 -5.60 -0.69
C ARG A 69 -10.29 -5.30 -1.41
N ASP A 70 -10.38 -4.81 -2.63
CA ASP A 70 -9.24 -4.31 -3.37
C ASP A 70 -9.13 -2.80 -3.22
N ILE A 71 -7.91 -2.32 -3.01
CA ILE A 71 -7.60 -0.89 -2.92
C ILE A 71 -6.51 -0.58 -3.92
N CYS A 72 -6.80 0.33 -4.84
CA CYS A 72 -5.81 0.84 -5.77
C CYS A 72 -5.08 2.06 -5.18
N LEU A 73 -3.78 1.94 -4.94
CA LEU A 73 -2.93 3.04 -4.49
C LEU A 73 -2.16 3.66 -5.66
N TYR A 74 -1.94 4.98 -5.55
CA TYR A 74 -1.12 5.78 -6.47
C TYR A 74 -1.49 5.67 -7.95
N LEU A 75 -2.77 5.46 -8.25
CA LEU A 75 -3.28 5.50 -9.61
C LEU A 75 -3.04 6.86 -10.26
N HIS A 76 -2.56 6.83 -11.50
CA HIS A 76 -2.49 8.01 -12.36
C HIS A 76 -3.89 8.42 -12.82
N ASP A 77 -4.23 9.70 -12.69
CA ASP A 77 -5.55 10.26 -13.03
C ASP A 77 -6.76 9.41 -12.54
N PRO A 78 -6.92 9.21 -11.22
CA PRO A 78 -7.94 8.31 -10.67
C PRO A 78 -9.37 8.73 -11.06
N HIS A 79 -9.59 10.03 -11.22
CA HIS A 79 -10.88 10.57 -11.66
C HIS A 79 -11.26 10.14 -13.08
N VAL A 80 -10.28 9.93 -13.98
CA VAL A 80 -10.54 9.43 -15.34
C VAL A 80 -10.98 7.98 -15.29
N LEU A 81 -10.30 7.14 -14.49
CA LEU A 81 -10.68 5.74 -14.32
C LEU A 81 -12.10 5.61 -13.77
N VAL A 82 -12.40 6.35 -12.69
CA VAL A 82 -13.72 6.34 -12.04
C VAL A 82 -14.80 6.85 -12.99
N ALA A 83 -14.54 7.94 -13.74
CA ALA A 83 -15.49 8.46 -14.71
C ALA A 83 -15.77 7.47 -15.86
N SER A 84 -14.84 6.57 -16.18
CA SER A 84 -15.03 5.56 -17.23
C SER A 84 -15.98 4.42 -16.84
N GLN A 85 -16.11 4.13 -15.53
CA GLN A 85 -16.98 3.09 -14.97
C GLN A 85 -17.49 3.50 -13.56
N PRO A 86 -18.34 4.54 -13.48
CA PRO A 86 -18.75 5.10 -12.18
C PRO A 86 -19.66 4.17 -11.36
N GLN A 87 -20.18 3.11 -11.97
CA GLN A 87 -20.97 2.08 -11.28
C GLN A 87 -20.09 1.01 -10.61
N GLU A 88 -18.83 0.89 -11.02
CA GLU A 88 -17.91 -0.14 -10.54
C GLU A 88 -16.84 0.44 -9.61
N PHE A 89 -16.38 1.67 -9.88
CA PHE A 89 -15.29 2.30 -9.13
C PHE A 89 -15.72 3.59 -8.45
N PHE A 90 -15.10 3.87 -7.32
CA PHE A 90 -15.25 5.11 -6.57
C PHE A 90 -13.90 5.54 -6.01
N ILE A 91 -13.78 6.82 -5.64
CA ILE A 91 -12.63 7.30 -4.87
C ILE A 91 -12.97 7.15 -3.40
N ASP A 92 -12.16 6.35 -2.69
CA ASP A 92 -12.35 6.11 -1.27
C ASP A 92 -12.07 7.38 -0.44
N PRO A 93 -12.96 7.77 0.50
CA PRO A 93 -12.77 8.98 1.30
C PRO A 93 -11.75 8.83 2.44
N SER A 94 -10.88 7.81 2.42
CA SER A 94 -9.87 7.60 3.45
C SER A 94 -8.63 8.49 3.28
N TYR A 95 -7.95 8.73 4.39
CA TYR A 95 -6.62 9.36 4.38
C TYR A 95 -5.53 8.29 4.29
N THR A 96 -4.69 8.40 3.26
CA THR A 96 -3.46 7.63 3.15
C THR A 96 -2.27 8.51 3.48
N TYR A 97 -1.48 8.11 4.48
CA TYR A 97 -0.24 8.80 4.85
C TYR A 97 0.98 8.06 4.29
N ARG A 98 1.97 8.81 3.81
CA ARG A 98 3.22 8.26 3.26
C ARG A 98 4.40 8.62 4.15
N MET A 99 5.14 7.60 4.58
CA MET A 99 6.39 7.78 5.34
C MET A 99 7.61 7.44 4.48
N TRP A 100 8.60 8.33 4.47
CA TRP A 100 9.85 8.15 3.76
C TRP A 100 10.92 7.52 4.66
N MET A 101 11.05 6.20 4.65
CA MET A 101 11.93 5.46 5.59
C MET A 101 13.39 5.93 5.54
N HIS A 102 13.95 6.22 4.35
CA HIS A 102 15.35 6.66 4.19
C HIS A 102 15.68 8.02 4.83
N ARG A 103 14.67 8.80 5.25
CA ARG A 103 14.82 10.05 6.00
C ARG A 103 14.08 10.02 7.34
N TYR A 104 13.46 8.91 7.69
CA TYR A 104 12.72 8.79 8.93
C TYR A 104 13.71 8.76 10.10
N ARG A 105 13.51 9.65 11.06
CA ARG A 105 14.21 9.63 12.34
C ARG A 105 13.15 9.36 13.40
N PRO A 106 13.19 8.20 14.07
CA PRO A 106 12.23 7.89 15.12
C PRO A 106 12.32 8.94 16.23
N ASP A 107 11.17 9.30 16.79
CA ASP A 107 11.15 10.12 18.01
C ASP A 107 11.77 9.29 19.14
N PRO A 108 12.81 9.79 19.84
CA PRO A 108 13.42 9.05 20.94
C PRO A 108 12.50 8.93 22.16
N ARG A 109 11.40 9.70 22.22
CA ARG A 109 10.42 9.58 23.28
C ARG A 109 9.59 8.30 23.07
N PRO A 110 9.42 7.46 24.11
CA PRO A 110 8.50 6.33 24.03
C PRO A 110 7.12 6.82 23.62
N ALA A 111 6.40 6.02 22.84
CA ALA A 111 5.00 6.28 22.49
C ALA A 111 4.08 6.07 23.70
N GLY A 112 4.31 6.80 24.80
CA GLY A 112 3.49 6.77 26.02
C GLY A 112 3.11 5.36 26.47
N THR A 113 1.81 5.08 26.46
CA THR A 113 1.14 3.85 26.92
C THR A 113 0.99 2.76 25.85
N VAL A 114 1.59 2.94 24.66
CA VAL A 114 1.45 1.99 23.55
C VAL A 114 2.81 1.47 23.14
N ASN A 115 2.97 0.15 23.15
CA ASN A 115 4.08 -0.55 22.53
C ASN A 115 3.69 -1.00 21.11
N VAL A 116 4.54 -0.69 20.12
CA VAL A 116 4.35 -1.15 18.74
C VAL A 116 5.44 -2.15 18.39
N ARG A 117 5.02 -3.37 18.03
CA ARG A 117 5.94 -4.45 17.64
C ARG A 117 5.48 -5.12 16.35
N GLN A 118 6.36 -5.90 15.74
CA GLN A 118 5.97 -6.78 14.64
C GLN A 118 5.07 -7.91 15.13
N LEU A 119 4.22 -8.40 14.23
CA LEU A 119 3.46 -9.63 14.40
C LEU A 119 4.41 -10.83 14.58
N GLN A 120 4.17 -11.67 15.59
CA GLN A 120 5.07 -12.77 15.98
C GLN A 120 4.47 -14.18 15.80
N GLY A 121 3.21 -14.29 15.39
CA GLY A 121 2.60 -15.58 15.06
C GLY A 121 1.10 -15.48 14.81
N ASP A 122 0.48 -16.64 14.62
CA ASP A 122 -0.94 -16.75 14.25
C ASP A 122 -1.87 -16.13 15.30
N HIS A 123 -1.53 -16.23 16.59
CA HIS A 123 -2.29 -15.63 17.69
C HIS A 123 -2.43 -14.09 17.56
N ASP A 124 -1.42 -13.41 17.02
CA ASP A 124 -1.48 -11.97 16.74
C ASP A 124 -2.37 -11.70 15.51
N ALA A 125 -2.29 -12.53 14.46
CA ALA A 125 -3.16 -12.41 13.29
C ALA A 125 -4.64 -12.63 13.66
N GLU A 126 -4.93 -13.60 14.53
CA GLU A 126 -6.25 -13.79 15.13
C GLU A 126 -6.68 -12.55 15.92
N ALA A 127 -5.77 -11.95 16.71
CA ALA A 127 -6.05 -10.73 17.45
C ALA A 127 -6.38 -9.54 16.54
N MET A 128 -5.63 -9.39 15.44
CA MET A 128 -5.94 -8.39 14.41
C MET A 128 -7.33 -8.62 13.81
N ASN A 129 -7.69 -9.86 13.49
CA ASN A 129 -9.01 -10.20 12.97
C ASN A 129 -10.13 -9.89 13.95
N ARG A 130 -9.92 -10.09 15.26
CA ARG A 130 -10.89 -9.67 16.28
C ARG A 130 -11.15 -8.17 16.23
N ILE A 131 -10.12 -7.36 15.97
CA ILE A 131 -10.26 -5.90 15.78
C ILE A 131 -11.00 -5.60 14.47
N TYR A 132 -10.60 -6.23 13.35
CA TYR A 132 -11.26 -6.05 12.05
C TYR A 132 -12.76 -6.33 12.16
N LEU A 133 -13.14 -7.48 12.71
CA LEU A 133 -14.53 -7.85 12.90
C LEU A 133 -15.28 -6.86 13.81
N ARG A 134 -14.67 -6.43 14.92
CA ARG A 134 -15.28 -5.44 15.83
C ARG A 134 -15.52 -4.09 15.16
N CYS A 135 -14.68 -3.73 14.19
CA CYS A 135 -14.79 -2.51 13.39
C CYS A 135 -15.64 -2.69 12.13
N GLY A 136 -16.25 -3.85 11.90
CA GLY A 136 -17.01 -4.15 10.67
C GLY A 136 -16.15 -4.21 9.41
N MET A 137 -14.84 -4.43 9.57
CA MET A 137 -13.89 -4.61 8.48
C MET A 137 -13.86 -6.06 8.01
N VAL A 138 -13.36 -6.26 6.79
CA VAL A 138 -13.14 -7.59 6.21
C VAL A 138 -12.01 -8.29 6.98
N PRO A 139 -12.24 -9.48 7.56
CA PRO A 139 -11.17 -10.26 8.16
C PRO A 139 -10.23 -10.82 7.08
N ALA A 140 -9.01 -11.11 7.48
CA ALA A 140 -7.99 -11.70 6.62
C ALA A 140 -7.74 -13.16 7.00
N ASP A 141 -7.34 -13.99 6.03
CA ASP A 141 -6.87 -15.34 6.34
C ASP A 141 -5.60 -15.28 7.21
N VAL A 142 -5.60 -16.01 8.33
CA VAL A 142 -4.50 -16.04 9.30
C VAL A 142 -3.23 -16.59 8.67
N ASP A 143 -3.34 -17.64 7.84
CA ASP A 143 -2.20 -18.26 7.19
C ASP A 143 -1.57 -17.28 6.18
N VAL A 144 -2.39 -16.49 5.49
CA VAL A 144 -1.91 -15.47 4.54
C VAL A 144 -1.20 -14.33 5.26
N ILE A 145 -1.77 -13.81 6.36
CA ILE A 145 -1.10 -12.77 7.17
C ILE A 145 0.25 -13.30 7.66
N TRP A 146 0.27 -14.51 8.21
CA TRP A 146 1.47 -15.08 8.79
C TRP A 146 2.53 -15.40 7.74
N ASP A 147 2.13 -15.94 6.59
CA ASP A 147 3.07 -16.18 5.50
C ASP A 147 3.67 -14.87 4.99
N ASN A 148 2.84 -13.86 4.74
CA ASN A 148 3.31 -12.54 4.35
C ASN A 148 4.34 -11.96 5.34
N GLN A 149 4.08 -12.06 6.65
CA GLN A 149 5.01 -11.57 7.68
C GLN A 149 6.38 -12.28 7.62
N ARG A 150 6.40 -13.57 7.25
CA ARG A 150 7.63 -14.39 7.20
C ARG A 150 8.36 -14.32 5.87
N THR A 151 7.63 -14.28 4.76
CA THR A 151 8.18 -14.53 3.42
C THR A 151 8.22 -13.27 2.56
N THR A 152 7.29 -12.33 2.78
CA THR A 152 7.12 -11.15 1.94
C THR A 152 7.93 -9.96 2.46
N ARG A 153 9.12 -9.76 1.88
CA ARG A 153 10.09 -8.73 2.33
C ARG A 153 9.57 -7.27 2.34
N HIS A 154 8.52 -6.99 1.57
CA HIS A 154 7.96 -5.65 1.42
C HIS A 154 6.67 -5.44 2.21
N VAL A 155 6.28 -6.42 3.05
CA VAL A 155 5.16 -6.32 3.98
C VAL A 155 5.67 -6.51 5.41
N THR A 156 5.11 -5.73 6.32
CA THR A 156 5.36 -5.89 7.75
C THR A 156 4.09 -5.52 8.49
N TYR A 157 3.51 -6.50 9.17
CA TYR A 157 2.36 -6.29 10.04
C TYR A 157 2.86 -5.83 11.41
N LEU A 158 2.24 -4.77 11.91
CA LEU A 158 2.56 -4.17 13.20
C LEU A 158 1.35 -4.28 14.13
N ILE A 159 1.61 -4.67 15.37
CA ILE A 159 0.66 -4.74 16.46
C ILE A 159 0.93 -3.59 17.41
N ALA A 160 -0.12 -2.88 17.80
CA ALA A 160 -0.10 -1.90 18.87
C ALA A 160 -0.79 -2.51 20.09
N GLU A 161 -0.09 -2.55 21.22
CA GLU A 161 -0.54 -3.14 22.48
C GLU A 161 -0.31 -2.14 23.61
N ASP A 162 -1.21 -2.12 24.59
CA ASP A 162 -1.04 -1.28 25.78
C ASP A 162 0.16 -1.79 26.60
N THR A 163 0.96 -0.86 27.11
CA THR A 163 2.16 -1.15 27.92
C THR A 163 1.83 -1.51 29.36
#